data_AF-A0A485NXQ3-F1
#
_entry.id   AF-A0A485NXQ3-F1
#
_cell.length_a   1.000
_cell.length_b   1.000
_cell.length_c   1.000
_cell.angle_alpha   90.00
_cell.angle_beta   90.00
_cell.angle_gamma   90.00
#
_symmetry.space_group_name_H-M   'P 1'
#
loop_
_entity.id
_entity.type
_entity.pdbx_description
1 polymer ?
#
loop_
_entity_poly.entity_id
_entity_poly.type
_entity_poly.pdbx_seq_one_letter_code
_entity_poly.pdbx_strand_id
1 'polypeptide(L)'
;MNVGVAHSEVNPNTRVMNSRGMWLTYALGVGLLHIVLLSIPFFSVPVAWTLTNVIHNLGMYVFLHAVKGTPFETPDQGKARLLTHWEQLDYGVQFTSSRKFFTISPIILYFLASFYTKYDPTHFILNTASLLSVLIPKMPQLHGVRIFGINKFIAASPGDETRDCVDDITSGATRSVSASCNNAATDFARKRTPLLATVIHEEGIIYRVSMLILNKAAGVFSKPSRREIYEFLRSFNFRPGKVFLHKLVLGIETSCDDTAAAVVDETGNVLGEAIHSQTEVHLKTGGIVPPVAQQLHRENIQRIVQEALSTSKVSPSELSAIATTVKPGLALSLGVGLSFSLQLVDQLKKPFIPIHHMEAHALTIRLLNKVEFPFLVLLISGGHCLLALVRGVSDFLLLGKSLDIAPGDMLDKVARRLSLIKHPECSTMSGGKAIEHLAKQGNKLHFDFKPPMQRAKNCDFSFTGLQHVIDKIITQKEKEEGIQKGQILSSAAHIAAAVQHTTACHIAKRTHRAILFCKQRDLLSQSNAVLVVSGGVASNLYIRKALEIVTNATQCTLLCPPPRLCTDNGIMIAWNGIERLRAGLGILHNTEGIRYEPKCPLGVDISKEVGEAAIKVPRLKMKI
;
A
#
# COMPACT_ATOMS: atom_id res chain seq x y z
N MET A 1 39.80 -7.86 -6.95
CA MET A 1 38.64 -8.21 -7.80
C MET A 1 37.83 -9.27 -7.07
N ASN A 2 36.65 -8.91 -6.58
CA ASN A 2 35.57 -9.83 -6.25
C ASN A 2 34.27 -9.02 -6.41
N VAL A 3 33.39 -9.55 -7.23
CA VAL A 3 32.25 -8.87 -7.86
C VAL A 3 31.16 -8.65 -6.80
N GLY A 4 30.62 -7.43 -6.73
CA GLY A 4 29.65 -7.03 -5.72
C GLY A 4 28.38 -7.86 -5.78
N VAL A 5 27.99 -8.44 -4.64
CA VAL A 5 26.69 -9.09 -4.46
C VAL A 5 25.64 -7.99 -4.30
N ALA A 6 24.96 -7.67 -5.39
CA ALA A 6 23.72 -6.91 -5.37
C ALA A 6 22.66 -7.76 -4.65
N HIS A 7 22.18 -7.31 -3.49
CA HIS A 7 20.93 -7.85 -2.96
C HIS A 7 19.80 -7.42 -3.89
N SER A 8 19.24 -8.42 -4.55
CA SER A 8 18.41 -8.31 -5.74
C SER A 8 17.08 -7.62 -5.44
N GLU A 9 16.72 -6.75 -6.37
CA GLU A 9 15.40 -6.19 -6.51
C GLU A 9 14.34 -7.31 -6.58
N VAL A 10 13.29 -7.11 -5.80
CA VAL A 10 11.91 -7.54 -6.00
C VAL A 10 11.65 -8.16 -7.39
N ASN A 11 11.76 -9.48 -7.52
CA ASN A 11 11.36 -10.30 -8.69
C ASN A 11 11.51 -9.59 -10.07
N PRO A 12 12.70 -9.62 -10.70
CA PRO A 12 12.98 -8.92 -11.96
C PRO A 12 12.02 -9.29 -13.10
N ASN A 13 11.41 -10.48 -13.08
CA ASN A 13 10.43 -10.91 -14.07
C ASN A 13 9.20 -9.99 -14.09
N THR A 14 8.73 -9.56 -12.92
CA THR A 14 7.58 -8.64 -12.85
C THR A 14 7.90 -7.27 -13.46
N ARG A 15 9.10 -6.73 -13.21
CA ARG A 15 9.50 -5.44 -13.79
C ARG A 15 9.63 -5.49 -15.31
N VAL A 16 10.29 -6.53 -15.83
CA VAL A 16 10.51 -6.67 -17.28
C VAL A 16 9.18 -6.84 -18.00
N MET A 17 8.30 -7.70 -17.48
CA MET A 17 7.03 -8.04 -18.11
C MET A 17 5.96 -6.95 -18.00
N ASN A 18 6.10 -6.00 -17.07
CA ASN A 18 5.22 -4.85 -16.92
C ASN A 18 5.74 -3.59 -17.66
N SER A 19 6.85 -3.69 -18.39
CA SER A 19 7.37 -2.55 -19.16
C SER A 19 6.62 -2.39 -20.49
N ARG A 20 6.29 -1.14 -20.85
CA ARG A 20 5.67 -0.80 -22.15
C ARG A 20 6.53 -1.27 -23.34
N GLY A 21 7.85 -1.24 -23.17
CA GLY A 21 8.80 -1.73 -24.18
C GLY A 21 8.61 -3.23 -24.46
N MET A 22 8.45 -4.06 -23.42
CA MET A 22 8.19 -5.49 -23.60
C MET A 22 6.90 -5.73 -24.37
N TRP A 23 5.81 -5.00 -24.04
CA TRP A 23 4.51 -5.19 -24.69
C TRP A 23 4.57 -4.85 -26.18
N LEU A 24 5.30 -3.79 -26.54
CA LEU A 24 5.54 -3.40 -27.92
C LEU A 24 6.40 -4.44 -28.65
N THR A 25 7.52 -4.87 -28.06
CA THR A 25 8.41 -5.90 -28.64
C THR A 25 7.67 -7.22 -28.86
N TYR A 26 6.82 -7.62 -27.92
CA TYR A 26 5.99 -8.81 -28.05
C TYR A 26 5.02 -8.69 -29.25
N ALA A 27 4.30 -7.58 -29.38
CA ALA A 27 3.37 -7.38 -30.49
C ALA A 27 4.09 -7.37 -31.86
N LEU A 28 5.23 -6.69 -31.94
CA LEU A 28 6.09 -6.68 -33.13
C LEU A 28 6.64 -8.07 -33.45
N GLY A 29 7.02 -8.85 -32.43
CA GLY A 29 7.51 -10.23 -32.60
C GLY A 29 6.46 -11.17 -33.17
N VAL A 30 5.20 -11.08 -32.71
CA VAL A 30 4.09 -11.86 -33.28
C VAL A 30 3.81 -11.44 -34.73
N GLY A 31 3.82 -10.14 -35.02
CA GLY A 31 3.67 -9.63 -36.39
C GLY A 31 4.78 -10.10 -37.33
N LEU A 32 6.04 -10.03 -36.88
CA LEU A 32 7.20 -10.50 -37.64
C LEU A 32 7.13 -12.00 -37.91
N LEU A 33 6.77 -12.81 -36.90
CA LEU A 33 6.56 -14.25 -37.06
C LEU A 33 5.55 -14.54 -38.17
N HIS A 34 4.42 -13.82 -38.17
CA HIS A 34 3.38 -14.00 -39.18
C HIS A 34 3.87 -13.63 -40.59
N ILE A 35 4.60 -12.53 -40.73
CA ILE A 35 5.19 -12.10 -42.02
C ILE A 35 6.18 -13.14 -42.53
N VAL A 36 7.03 -13.70 -41.66
CA VAL A 36 7.96 -14.77 -42.02
C VAL A 36 7.21 -16.01 -42.51
N LEU A 37 6.15 -16.43 -41.82
CA LEU A 37 5.35 -17.58 -42.23
C LEU A 37 4.63 -17.35 -43.57
N LEU A 38 4.14 -16.12 -43.83
CA LEU A 38 3.56 -15.76 -45.13
C LEU A 38 4.58 -15.71 -46.27
N SER A 39 5.86 -15.51 -45.95
CA SER A 39 6.94 -15.46 -46.94
C SER A 39 7.37 -16.85 -47.43
N ILE A 40 6.87 -17.92 -46.81
CA ILE A 40 7.16 -19.30 -47.20
C ILE A 40 6.24 -19.70 -48.35
N PRO A 41 6.77 -20.00 -49.56
CA PRO A 41 5.96 -20.16 -50.77
C PRO A 41 4.99 -21.36 -50.74
N PHE A 42 5.19 -22.31 -49.83
CA PHE A 42 4.35 -23.51 -49.70
C PHE A 42 3.22 -23.35 -48.66
N PHE A 43 3.15 -22.23 -47.94
CA PHE A 43 2.10 -22.01 -46.94
C PHE A 43 0.96 -21.17 -47.50
N SER A 44 -0.25 -21.73 -47.45
CA SER A 44 -1.46 -20.96 -47.71
C SER A 44 -1.74 -19.99 -46.56
N VAL A 45 -2.52 -18.93 -46.82
CA VAL A 45 -2.90 -17.94 -45.78
C VAL A 45 -3.54 -18.61 -44.54
N PRO A 46 -4.48 -19.57 -44.66
CA PRO A 46 -5.02 -20.30 -43.50
C PRO A 46 -3.96 -21.09 -42.71
N VAL A 47 -3.01 -21.72 -43.41
CA VAL A 47 -1.90 -22.46 -42.79
C VAL A 47 -0.97 -21.50 -42.04
N ALA A 48 -0.61 -20.36 -42.63
CA ALA A 48 0.22 -19.36 -41.99
C ALA A 48 -0.42 -18.81 -40.70
N TRP A 49 -1.72 -18.51 -40.71
CA TRP A 49 -2.46 -18.07 -39.51
C TRP A 49 -2.53 -19.14 -38.43
N THR A 50 -2.78 -20.39 -38.81
CA THR A 50 -2.81 -21.53 -37.87
C THR A 50 -1.43 -21.75 -37.24
N LEU A 51 -0.38 -21.75 -38.05
CA LEU A 51 1.00 -21.88 -37.56
C LEU A 51 1.40 -20.71 -36.67
N THR A 52 0.99 -19.47 -37.00
CA THR A 52 1.24 -18.29 -36.17
C THR A 52 0.61 -18.47 -34.79
N ASN A 53 -0.66 -18.87 -34.72
CA ASN A 53 -1.36 -19.11 -33.46
C ASN A 53 -0.72 -20.25 -32.65
N VAL A 54 -0.40 -21.38 -33.30
CA VAL A 54 0.20 -22.55 -32.65
C VAL A 54 1.60 -22.26 -32.11
N ILE A 55 2.49 -21.68 -32.93
CA ILE A 55 3.87 -21.33 -32.54
C ILE A 55 3.86 -20.29 -31.42
N HIS A 56 3.01 -19.27 -31.54
CA HIS A 56 2.83 -18.26 -30.51
C HIS A 56 2.41 -18.87 -29.16
N ASN A 57 1.37 -19.71 -29.16
CA ASN A 57 0.85 -20.33 -27.95
C ASN A 57 1.84 -21.32 -27.34
N LEU A 58 2.58 -22.08 -28.17
CA LEU A 58 3.67 -22.94 -27.70
C LEU A 58 4.77 -22.12 -27.02
N GLY A 59 5.23 -21.03 -27.66
CA GLY A 59 6.23 -20.13 -27.07
C GLY A 59 5.76 -19.51 -25.76
N MET A 60 4.51 -19.06 -25.70
CA MET A 60 3.88 -18.57 -24.47
C MET A 60 3.82 -19.63 -23.37
N TYR A 61 3.45 -20.86 -23.70
CA TYR A 61 3.38 -21.96 -22.74
C TYR A 61 4.75 -22.24 -22.14
N VAL A 62 5.77 -22.38 -22.99
CA VAL A 62 7.15 -22.62 -22.55
C VAL A 62 7.60 -21.48 -21.64
N PHE A 63 7.50 -20.23 -22.12
CA PHE A 63 8.01 -19.08 -21.38
C PHE A 63 7.28 -18.84 -20.06
N LEU A 64 5.94 -18.87 -20.05
CA LEU A 64 5.15 -18.51 -18.88
C LEU A 64 4.96 -19.67 -17.90
N HIS A 65 4.81 -20.90 -18.41
CA HIS A 65 4.35 -22.03 -17.62
C HIS A 65 5.40 -23.15 -17.48
N ALA A 66 6.43 -23.20 -18.32
CA ALA A 66 7.52 -24.19 -18.19
C ALA A 66 8.78 -23.61 -17.52
N VAL A 67 9.18 -22.38 -17.86
CA VAL A 67 10.40 -21.77 -17.29
C VAL A 67 10.16 -21.31 -15.85
N LYS A 68 11.06 -21.73 -14.94
CA LYS A 68 11.07 -21.37 -13.50
C LYS A 68 12.24 -20.45 -13.16
N GLY A 69 12.15 -19.79 -12.00
CA GLY A 69 13.18 -18.88 -11.51
C GLY A 69 13.27 -17.59 -12.33
N THR A 70 14.34 -16.82 -12.13
CA THR A 70 14.61 -15.61 -12.91
C THR A 70 15.75 -15.86 -13.91
N PRO A 71 15.66 -15.36 -15.15
CA PRO A 71 16.65 -15.61 -16.21
C PRO A 71 18.02 -14.96 -15.94
N PHE A 72 18.12 -14.06 -14.97
CA PHE A 72 19.37 -13.47 -14.49
C PHE A 72 19.72 -14.10 -13.14
N GLU A 73 20.85 -14.81 -13.09
CA GLU A 73 21.30 -15.59 -11.93
C GLU A 73 21.70 -14.68 -10.76
N THR A 74 21.04 -14.86 -9.61
CA THR A 74 21.60 -14.52 -8.31
C THR A 74 21.51 -15.77 -7.43
N PRO A 75 22.53 -16.11 -6.62
CA PRO A 75 22.57 -17.34 -5.81
C PRO A 75 21.42 -17.50 -4.79
N ASP A 76 20.63 -16.45 -4.53
CA ASP A 76 19.56 -16.44 -3.54
C ASP A 76 18.22 -15.96 -4.14
N GLN A 77 17.55 -16.83 -4.91
CA GLN A 77 16.19 -16.59 -5.42
C GLN A 77 15.09 -16.99 -4.42
N GLY A 78 15.44 -17.44 -3.21
CA GLY A 78 14.48 -17.86 -2.17
C GLY A 78 13.36 -18.78 -2.67
N LYS A 79 12.10 -18.42 -2.40
CA LYS A 79 10.90 -19.17 -2.86
C LYS A 79 10.61 -19.01 -4.37
N ALA A 80 11.17 -18.00 -5.05
CA ALA A 80 10.87 -17.70 -6.45
C ALA A 80 11.50 -18.70 -7.43
N ARG A 81 12.57 -19.41 -7.04
CA ARG A 81 13.18 -20.50 -7.85
C ARG A 81 12.19 -21.61 -8.20
N LEU A 82 11.14 -21.76 -7.43
CA LEU A 82 10.17 -22.86 -7.54
C LEU A 82 8.92 -22.48 -8.37
N LEU A 83 8.73 -21.18 -8.61
CA LEU A 83 7.56 -20.64 -9.29
C LEU A 83 7.84 -20.47 -10.79
N THR A 84 6.83 -20.70 -11.62
CA THR A 84 6.90 -20.37 -13.05
C THR A 84 6.90 -18.86 -13.27
N HIS A 85 7.28 -18.40 -14.46
CA HIS A 85 7.23 -16.97 -14.78
C HIS A 85 5.80 -16.40 -14.65
N TRP A 86 4.78 -17.18 -15.01
CA TRP A 86 3.38 -16.80 -14.79
C TRP A 86 3.05 -16.61 -13.32
N GLU A 87 3.53 -17.49 -12.45
CA GLU A 87 3.26 -17.41 -11.02
C GLU A 87 4.00 -16.25 -10.35
N GLN A 88 5.21 -16.00 -10.83
CA GLN A 88 6.03 -14.87 -10.44
C GLN A 88 5.43 -13.53 -10.91
N LEU A 89 4.73 -13.51 -12.05
CA LEU A 89 4.20 -12.29 -12.66
C LEU A 89 3.23 -11.58 -11.71
N ASP A 90 3.52 -10.31 -11.44
CA ASP A 90 2.78 -9.43 -10.53
C ASP A 90 2.56 -10.06 -9.15
N TYR A 91 3.55 -10.83 -8.67
CA TYR A 91 3.57 -11.46 -7.35
C TYR A 91 2.38 -12.38 -7.06
N GLY A 92 1.82 -13.04 -8.09
CA GLY A 92 0.67 -13.93 -7.92
C GLY A 92 -0.70 -13.24 -7.95
N VAL A 93 -0.75 -11.90 -7.98
CA VAL A 93 -2.01 -11.14 -8.02
C VAL A 93 -2.75 -11.44 -9.31
N GLN A 94 -4.01 -11.85 -9.20
CA GLN A 94 -4.85 -12.19 -10.34
C GLN A 94 -5.43 -10.92 -11.00
N PHE A 95 -5.68 -10.98 -12.30
CA PHE A 95 -6.36 -9.91 -13.08
C PHE A 95 -5.66 -8.54 -13.14
N THR A 96 -4.34 -8.51 -12.99
CA THR A 96 -3.52 -7.32 -13.26
C THR A 96 -3.47 -6.99 -14.76
N SER A 97 -3.01 -5.78 -15.12
CA SER A 97 -2.89 -5.36 -16.51
C SER A 97 -1.99 -6.28 -17.34
N SER A 98 -0.83 -6.68 -16.80
CA SER A 98 0.10 -7.58 -17.48
C SER A 98 -0.51 -8.97 -17.68
N ARG A 99 -1.16 -9.54 -16.65
CA ARG A 99 -1.86 -10.83 -16.79
C ARG A 99 -3.03 -10.76 -17.75
N LYS A 100 -3.82 -9.68 -17.71
CA LYS A 100 -4.90 -9.45 -18.70
C LYS A 100 -4.34 -9.40 -20.11
N PHE A 101 -3.26 -8.66 -20.33
CA PHE A 101 -2.60 -8.57 -21.63
C PHE A 101 -2.19 -9.95 -22.15
N PHE A 102 -1.44 -10.73 -21.37
CA PHE A 102 -1.00 -12.06 -21.78
C PHE A 102 -2.12 -13.11 -21.84
N THR A 103 -3.26 -12.89 -21.19
CA THR A 103 -4.45 -13.76 -21.33
C THR A 103 -5.27 -13.39 -22.56
N ILE A 104 -5.41 -12.10 -22.87
CA ILE A 104 -6.22 -11.60 -23.98
C ILE A 104 -5.50 -11.78 -25.32
N SER A 105 -4.18 -11.64 -25.37
CA SER A 105 -3.43 -11.72 -26.63
C SER A 105 -3.58 -13.05 -27.39
N PRO A 106 -3.50 -14.26 -26.78
CA PRO A 106 -3.77 -15.51 -27.49
C PRO A 106 -5.24 -15.64 -27.93
N ILE A 107 -6.18 -15.03 -27.19
CA ILE A 107 -7.60 -15.03 -27.55
C ILE A 107 -7.83 -14.20 -28.82
N ILE A 108 -7.23 -13.01 -28.91
CA ILE A 108 -7.31 -12.17 -30.12
C ILE A 108 -6.71 -12.90 -31.31
N LEU A 109 -5.52 -13.51 -31.14
CA LEU A 109 -4.85 -14.24 -32.21
C LEU A 109 -5.67 -15.46 -32.67
N TYR A 110 -6.32 -16.17 -31.75
CA TYR A 110 -7.24 -17.25 -32.06
C TYR A 110 -8.43 -16.78 -32.90
N PHE A 111 -9.05 -15.65 -32.56
CA PHE A 111 -10.17 -15.11 -33.33
C PHE A 111 -9.73 -14.69 -34.74
N LEU A 112 -8.57 -14.04 -34.87
CA LEU A 112 -8.00 -13.69 -36.17
C LEU A 112 -7.72 -14.95 -37.00
N ALA A 113 -7.05 -15.94 -36.41
CA ALA A 113 -6.76 -17.20 -37.10
C ALA A 113 -8.03 -17.91 -37.55
N SER A 114 -9.05 -17.99 -36.69
CA SER A 114 -10.34 -18.62 -37.00
C SER A 114 -11.09 -17.89 -38.12
N PHE A 115 -11.03 -16.56 -38.14
CA PHE A 115 -11.62 -15.73 -39.18
C PHE A 115 -10.93 -15.98 -40.54
N TYR A 116 -9.60 -15.93 -40.58
CA TYR A 116 -8.84 -16.12 -41.82
C TYR A 116 -8.80 -17.57 -42.31
N THR A 117 -9.02 -18.55 -41.44
CA THR A 117 -9.23 -19.96 -41.83
C THR A 117 -10.68 -20.24 -42.22
N LYS A 118 -11.56 -19.22 -42.23
CA LYS A 118 -13.00 -19.35 -42.52
C LYS A 118 -13.69 -20.43 -41.68
N TYR A 119 -13.23 -20.60 -40.44
CA TYR A 119 -13.74 -21.63 -39.52
C TYR A 119 -13.66 -23.07 -40.07
N ASP A 120 -12.70 -23.36 -40.96
CA ASP A 120 -12.41 -24.72 -41.40
C ASP A 120 -12.23 -25.66 -40.18
N PRO A 121 -12.90 -26.83 -40.13
CA PRO A 121 -12.90 -27.70 -38.96
C PRO A 121 -11.49 -28.13 -38.51
N THR A 122 -10.59 -28.39 -39.46
CA THR A 122 -9.23 -28.88 -39.16
C THR A 122 -8.44 -27.78 -38.45
N HIS A 123 -8.43 -26.58 -39.03
CA HIS A 123 -7.76 -25.41 -38.46
C HIS A 123 -8.40 -24.98 -37.14
N PHE A 124 -9.72 -25.01 -37.05
CA PHE A 124 -10.46 -24.63 -35.86
C PHE A 124 -10.13 -25.52 -34.65
N ILE A 125 -10.08 -26.84 -34.83
CA ILE A 125 -9.72 -27.79 -33.76
C ILE A 125 -8.28 -27.53 -33.30
N LEU A 126 -7.33 -27.40 -34.22
CA LEU A 126 -5.93 -27.14 -33.89
C LEU A 126 -5.73 -25.81 -33.14
N ASN A 127 -6.38 -24.74 -33.61
CA ASN A 127 -6.31 -23.43 -32.99
C ASN A 127 -6.96 -23.42 -31.60
N THR A 128 -8.07 -24.15 -31.43
CA THR A 128 -8.78 -24.26 -30.15
C THR A 128 -7.96 -25.08 -29.13
N ALA A 129 -7.42 -26.22 -29.53
CA ALA A 129 -6.56 -27.04 -28.68
C ALA A 129 -5.31 -26.26 -28.23
N SER A 130 -4.70 -25.51 -29.15
CA SER A 130 -3.56 -24.64 -28.87
C SER A 130 -3.90 -23.48 -27.91
N LEU A 131 -5.10 -22.89 -28.04
CA LEU A 131 -5.54 -21.83 -27.13
C LEU A 131 -5.77 -22.38 -25.71
N LEU A 132 -6.45 -23.53 -25.60
CA LEU A 132 -6.76 -24.15 -24.32
C LEU A 132 -5.51 -24.54 -23.54
N SER A 133 -4.45 -25.01 -24.22
CA SER A 133 -3.19 -25.38 -23.55
C SER A 133 -2.53 -24.20 -22.83
N VAL A 134 -2.78 -22.96 -23.28
CA VAL A 134 -2.23 -21.74 -22.67
C VAL A 134 -3.22 -21.05 -21.73
N LEU A 135 -4.53 -21.12 -22.00
CA LEU A 135 -5.53 -20.48 -21.14
C LEU A 135 -5.82 -21.26 -19.87
N ILE A 136 -5.89 -22.59 -19.93
CA ILE A 136 -6.21 -23.43 -18.77
C ILE A 136 -5.21 -23.15 -17.63
N PRO A 137 -3.87 -23.18 -17.84
CA PRO A 137 -2.91 -22.89 -16.78
C PRO A 137 -2.95 -21.45 -16.23
N LYS A 138 -3.61 -20.53 -16.92
CA LYS A 138 -3.77 -19.12 -16.48
C LYS A 138 -4.96 -18.91 -15.55
N MET A 139 -5.85 -19.90 -15.41
CA MET A 139 -7.02 -19.79 -14.55
C MET A 139 -6.62 -19.66 -13.07
N PRO A 140 -7.30 -18.77 -12.29
CA PRO A 140 -6.98 -18.59 -10.86
C PRO A 140 -7.01 -19.88 -10.05
N GLN A 141 -7.91 -20.81 -10.39
CA GLN A 141 -8.08 -22.11 -9.73
C GLN A 141 -6.87 -23.04 -9.92
N LEU A 142 -6.04 -22.77 -10.94
CA LEU A 142 -4.87 -23.56 -11.28
C LEU A 142 -3.56 -22.87 -10.89
N HIS A 143 -3.64 -21.73 -10.21
CA HIS A 143 -2.46 -21.05 -9.68
C HIS A 143 -1.80 -21.91 -8.59
N GLY A 144 -0.51 -22.22 -8.73
CA GLY A 144 0.19 -23.15 -7.84
C GLY A 144 -0.18 -24.63 -8.03
N VAL A 145 -1.18 -24.94 -8.87
CA VAL A 145 -1.61 -26.31 -9.17
C VAL A 145 -0.88 -26.79 -10.42
N ARG A 146 -0.20 -27.93 -10.31
CA ARG A 146 0.49 -28.58 -11.44
C ARG A 146 -0.41 -29.66 -12.01
N ILE A 147 -1.00 -29.39 -13.17
CA ILE A 147 -1.73 -30.42 -13.93
C ILE A 147 -0.69 -31.44 -14.44
N PHE A 148 -0.97 -32.74 -14.33
CA PHE A 148 -0.12 -33.87 -14.77
C PHE A 148 1.14 -34.20 -13.95
N GLY A 149 1.29 -33.70 -12.72
CA GLY A 149 2.32 -34.23 -11.81
C GLY A 149 3.78 -34.00 -12.21
N ILE A 150 4.04 -33.21 -13.26
CA ILE A 150 5.40 -32.80 -13.64
C ILE A 150 5.88 -31.77 -12.62
N ASN A 151 6.83 -32.18 -11.77
CA ASN A 151 7.43 -31.46 -10.63
C ASN A 151 6.55 -31.31 -9.37
N LYS A 152 6.39 -32.41 -8.62
CA LYS A 152 5.79 -32.47 -7.27
C LYS A 152 6.69 -31.80 -6.22
N PHE A 153 6.10 -31.06 -5.26
CA PHE A 153 6.81 -30.52 -4.10
C PHE A 153 6.51 -31.38 -2.86
N ILE A 154 7.54 -31.87 -2.17
CA ILE A 154 7.44 -32.38 -0.80
C ILE A 154 7.72 -31.19 0.10
N ALA A 155 6.68 -30.60 0.69
CA ALA A 155 6.86 -29.65 1.78
C ALA A 155 6.97 -30.44 3.08
N ALA A 156 8.19 -30.53 3.63
CA ALA A 156 8.39 -30.92 5.01
C ALA A 156 7.94 -29.76 5.91
N SER A 157 6.93 -30.00 6.75
CA SER A 157 6.59 -29.14 7.88
C SER A 157 7.68 -29.25 8.94
N PRO A 158 8.14 -28.15 9.57
CA PRO A 158 9.02 -28.26 10.74
C PRO A 158 8.16 -28.53 11.98
N GLY A 159 8.24 -29.75 12.49
CA GLY A 159 7.58 -30.12 13.74
C GLY A 159 7.13 -31.57 13.75
N ASP A 160 8.07 -32.51 13.78
CA ASP A 160 7.89 -33.74 14.55
C ASP A 160 9.27 -34.26 14.99
N GLU A 161 9.52 -34.18 16.28
CA GLU A 161 10.70 -34.75 16.94
C GLU A 161 10.43 -36.25 17.19
N THR A 162 10.98 -37.13 16.38
CA THR A 162 11.32 -38.49 16.83
C THR A 162 12.50 -39.05 16.04
N ARG A 163 13.65 -39.07 16.73
CA ARG A 163 14.68 -40.12 16.79
C ARG A 163 14.86 -41.05 15.58
N ASP A 164 16.11 -41.07 15.11
CA ASP A 164 16.92 -42.24 14.76
C ASP A 164 16.18 -43.52 14.34
N CYS A 165 16.33 -43.89 13.06
CA CYS A 165 16.84 -45.21 12.68
C CYS A 165 17.15 -45.21 11.17
N VAL A 166 18.43 -45.37 10.86
CA VAL A 166 18.93 -45.89 9.60
C VAL A 166 18.91 -47.42 9.72
N ASP A 167 18.65 -48.08 8.59
CA ASP A 167 18.80 -49.52 8.28
C ASP A 167 17.55 -50.43 8.19
N ASP A 168 17.69 -51.36 7.24
CA ASP A 168 16.95 -52.60 6.96
C ASP A 168 15.81 -52.64 5.92
N ILE A 169 16.26 -52.75 4.67
CA ILE A 169 16.09 -53.89 3.75
C ILE A 169 15.12 -55.02 4.20
N THR A 170 14.23 -55.40 3.26
CA THR A 170 13.50 -56.69 3.13
C THR A 170 12.48 -57.11 4.19
N SER A 171 11.21 -57.21 3.76
CA SER A 171 10.43 -58.45 3.69
C SER A 171 8.92 -58.13 3.66
N GLY A 172 8.17 -58.89 2.86
CA GLY A 172 6.78 -58.60 2.55
C GLY A 172 5.78 -58.96 3.63
N ALA A 173 4.53 -58.53 3.43
CA ALA A 173 3.33 -59.33 3.72
C ALA A 173 2.10 -58.63 3.14
N THR A 174 1.42 -59.37 2.29
CA THR A 174 0.02 -59.20 1.88
C THR A 174 -0.92 -59.20 3.09
N ARG A 175 -1.93 -58.32 3.10
CA ARG A 175 -3.25 -58.65 3.64
C ARG A 175 -4.35 -57.71 3.15
N SER A 176 -5.28 -58.32 2.44
CA SER A 176 -6.63 -57.86 2.09
C SER A 176 -7.53 -57.74 3.32
N VAL A 177 -8.39 -56.71 3.38
CA VAL A 177 -9.73 -56.79 3.99
C VAL A 177 -10.70 -55.91 3.19
N SER A 178 -11.92 -56.43 3.08
CA SER A 178 -13.02 -56.23 2.14
C SER A 178 -14.07 -55.17 2.51
N ALA A 179 -14.75 -54.68 1.46
CA ALA A 179 -16.20 -54.48 1.26
C ALA A 179 -17.08 -53.62 2.20
N SER A 180 -17.76 -52.63 1.60
CA SER A 180 -19.24 -52.48 1.52
C SER A 180 -19.58 -51.09 0.91
N CYS A 181 -19.97 -50.97 -0.35
CA CYS A 181 -21.34 -51.02 -0.92
C CYS A 181 -22.35 -49.94 -0.45
N ASN A 182 -22.65 -49.03 -1.38
CA ASN A 182 -23.95 -48.84 -2.04
C ASN A 182 -24.82 -47.58 -1.83
N ASN A 183 -25.38 -47.20 -3.00
CA ASN A 183 -26.62 -46.46 -3.30
C ASN A 183 -26.54 -44.92 -3.34
N ALA A 184 -27.12 -44.22 -4.33
CA ALA A 184 -27.85 -44.62 -5.55
C ALA A 184 -27.90 -43.41 -6.50
N ALA A 185 -27.94 -43.67 -7.80
CA ALA A 185 -28.21 -42.71 -8.86
C ALA A 185 -29.27 -43.28 -9.80
N THR A 186 -30.32 -42.50 -10.06
CA THR A 186 -31.16 -42.45 -11.27
C THR A 186 -32.14 -41.29 -11.06
N ASP A 187 -32.33 -40.37 -12.00
CA ASP A 187 -33.22 -40.60 -13.15
C ASP A 187 -33.38 -39.41 -14.12
N PHE A 188 -33.74 -39.79 -15.35
CA PHE A 188 -34.52 -39.12 -16.40
C PHE A 188 -33.96 -38.09 -17.41
N ALA A 189 -34.26 -38.41 -18.68
CA ALA A 189 -33.91 -37.73 -19.92
C ALA A 189 -35.16 -37.36 -20.76
N ARG A 190 -34.93 -36.51 -21.79
CA ARG A 190 -35.67 -36.25 -23.06
C ARG A 190 -36.84 -35.22 -23.11
N LYS A 191 -36.72 -34.27 -24.05
CA LYS A 191 -37.63 -34.05 -25.21
C LYS A 191 -37.04 -33.08 -26.29
N ARG A 192 -37.59 -33.17 -27.51
CA ARG A 192 -37.10 -32.71 -28.85
C ARG A 192 -37.64 -31.31 -29.32
N THR A 193 -36.81 -30.59 -30.12
CA THR A 193 -36.94 -29.58 -31.28
C THR A 193 -38.28 -28.91 -31.69
N PRO A 194 -38.37 -27.79 -32.51
CA PRO A 194 -37.47 -27.30 -33.61
C PRO A 194 -37.30 -25.74 -33.84
N LEU A 195 -36.72 -25.38 -35.01
CA LEU A 195 -36.16 -24.09 -35.53
C LEU A 195 -37.10 -22.88 -35.86
N LEU A 196 -36.49 -21.67 -35.85
CA LEU A 196 -36.39 -20.60 -36.91
C LEU A 196 -36.92 -19.17 -36.61
N ALA A 197 -36.05 -18.16 -36.92
CA ALA A 197 -36.24 -16.70 -37.12
C ALA A 197 -36.61 -15.85 -35.86
N THR A 198 -35.99 -14.71 -35.53
CA THR A 198 -35.62 -13.54 -36.35
C THR A 198 -34.61 -12.66 -35.59
N VAL A 199 -33.81 -11.92 -36.36
CA VAL A 199 -32.81 -10.90 -36.00
C VAL A 199 -33.43 -9.70 -35.26
N ILE A 200 -32.57 -8.94 -34.55
CA ILE A 200 -32.73 -7.60 -33.93
C ILE A 200 -32.87 -7.60 -32.39
N HIS A 201 -31.73 -7.62 -31.67
CA HIS A 201 -31.28 -6.60 -30.70
C HIS A 201 -30.10 -7.16 -29.89
N GLU A 202 -28.88 -6.90 -30.36
CA GLU A 202 -27.66 -7.01 -29.55
C GLU A 202 -27.66 -5.90 -28.47
N GLU A 203 -26.90 -6.12 -27.38
CA GLU A 203 -26.66 -5.26 -26.18
C GLU A 203 -27.32 -5.70 -24.84
N GLY A 204 -28.10 -6.79 -24.78
CA GLY A 204 -28.84 -7.15 -23.54
C GLY A 204 -28.40 -8.39 -22.74
N ILE A 205 -27.65 -9.33 -23.32
CA ILE A 205 -27.56 -10.70 -22.78
C ILE A 205 -26.23 -11.01 -22.06
N ILE A 206 -25.13 -10.33 -22.40
CA ILE A 206 -23.82 -10.54 -21.75
C ILE A 206 -23.82 -10.06 -20.28
N TYR A 207 -24.62 -9.02 -19.97
CA TYR A 207 -24.73 -8.52 -18.60
C TYR A 207 -25.61 -9.40 -17.70
N ARG A 208 -26.69 -10.00 -18.21
CA ARG A 208 -27.59 -10.83 -17.39
C ARG A 208 -27.03 -12.23 -17.11
N VAL A 209 -26.30 -12.84 -18.04
CA VAL A 209 -25.68 -14.16 -17.81
C VAL A 209 -24.41 -14.05 -16.94
N SER A 210 -23.63 -12.97 -17.07
CA SER A 210 -22.52 -12.71 -16.14
C SER A 210 -22.99 -12.42 -14.72
N MET A 211 -24.08 -11.65 -14.53
CA MET A 211 -24.63 -11.38 -13.19
C MET A 211 -25.25 -12.61 -12.51
N LEU A 212 -25.83 -13.55 -13.27
CA LEU A 212 -26.39 -14.78 -12.70
C LEU A 212 -25.33 -15.84 -12.36
N ILE A 213 -24.18 -15.84 -13.05
CA ILE A 213 -23.07 -16.76 -12.74
C ILE A 213 -22.11 -16.15 -11.69
N LEU A 214 -21.93 -14.82 -11.66
CA LEU A 214 -21.16 -14.14 -10.60
C LEU A 214 -21.87 -14.16 -9.23
N ASN A 215 -23.20 -14.21 -9.18
CA ASN A 215 -23.93 -14.32 -7.91
C ASN A 215 -23.95 -15.73 -7.31
N LYS A 216 -23.61 -16.79 -8.07
CA LYS A 216 -23.53 -18.17 -7.54
C LYS A 216 -22.11 -18.66 -7.22
N ALA A 217 -21.07 -17.96 -7.67
CA ALA A 217 -19.66 -18.28 -7.37
C ALA A 217 -19.01 -17.38 -6.30
N ALA A 218 -19.75 -16.42 -5.73
CA ALA A 218 -19.32 -15.56 -4.62
C ALA A 218 -19.54 -16.20 -3.23
N GLY A 219 -19.49 -17.53 -3.16
CA GLY A 219 -19.89 -18.33 -2.02
C GLY A 219 -18.87 -19.35 -1.57
N VAL A 220 -17.57 -19.01 -1.49
CA VAL A 220 -16.66 -19.70 -0.58
C VAL A 220 -15.54 -18.73 -0.13
N PHE A 221 -15.35 -18.66 1.19
CA PHE A 221 -14.27 -18.02 1.97
C PHE A 221 -14.45 -16.56 2.44
N SER A 222 -13.99 -16.34 3.67
CA SER A 222 -14.76 -15.78 4.78
C SER A 222 -14.87 -14.25 4.79
N LYS A 223 -16.06 -13.77 4.46
CA LYS A 223 -16.61 -12.55 5.06
C LYS A 223 -17.00 -12.87 6.51
N PRO A 224 -16.80 -11.98 7.50
CA PRO A 224 -17.46 -12.16 8.79
C PRO A 224 -18.95 -12.34 8.51
N SER A 225 -19.51 -13.43 9.01
CA SER A 225 -20.90 -13.77 8.76
C SER A 225 -21.79 -12.68 9.35
N ARG A 226 -22.93 -12.38 8.70
CA ARG A 226 -23.96 -11.51 9.28
C ARG A 226 -24.33 -11.95 10.70
N ARG A 227 -24.18 -13.25 11.00
CA ARG A 227 -24.39 -13.86 12.31
C ARG A 227 -23.33 -13.46 13.35
N GLU A 228 -22.04 -13.46 13.03
CA GLU A 228 -20.98 -13.01 13.96
C GLU A 228 -21.12 -11.52 14.30
N ILE A 229 -21.55 -10.70 13.34
CA ILE A 229 -21.79 -9.27 13.57
C ILE A 229 -23.11 -9.04 14.34
N TYR A 230 -24.13 -9.86 14.10
CA TYR A 230 -25.39 -9.82 14.84
C TYR A 230 -25.23 -10.35 16.28
N GLU A 231 -24.42 -11.39 16.48
CA GLU A 231 -24.02 -11.90 17.80
C GLU A 231 -23.14 -10.88 18.54
N PHE A 232 -22.31 -10.12 17.82
CA PHE A 232 -21.61 -8.95 18.36
C PHE A 232 -22.59 -7.86 18.88
N LEU A 233 -23.64 -7.50 18.13
CA LEU A 233 -24.63 -6.54 18.62
C LEU A 233 -25.39 -7.07 19.85
N ARG A 234 -25.53 -8.39 19.97
CA ARG A 234 -26.26 -9.06 21.05
C ARG A 234 -25.41 -9.30 22.31
N SER A 235 -24.08 -9.22 22.22
CA SER A 235 -23.18 -9.38 23.38
C SER A 235 -23.14 -8.15 24.30
N PHE A 236 -23.75 -7.04 23.89
CA PHE A 236 -23.90 -5.85 24.72
C PHE A 236 -25.10 -5.99 25.66
N ASN A 237 -24.85 -6.40 26.91
CA ASN A 237 -25.83 -6.31 27.98
C ASN A 237 -26.06 -4.84 28.35
N PHE A 238 -27.27 -4.37 28.06
CA PHE A 238 -27.62 -2.95 28.11
C PHE A 238 -28.21 -2.57 29.48
N ARG A 239 -27.70 -1.48 30.07
CA ARG A 239 -28.39 -0.70 31.11
C ARG A 239 -28.71 0.66 30.51
N PRO A 240 -29.95 1.18 30.60
CA PRO A 240 -30.27 2.50 30.07
C PRO A 240 -29.54 3.56 30.91
N GLY A 241 -28.59 4.28 30.33
CA GLY A 241 -27.75 5.23 31.05
C GLY A 241 -27.35 6.44 30.21
N LYS A 242 -27.99 7.58 30.52
CA LYS A 242 -27.71 8.98 30.11
C LYS A 242 -27.78 9.30 28.61
N VAL A 243 -28.84 10.04 28.25
CA VAL A 243 -28.93 10.81 27.01
C VAL A 243 -27.81 11.86 26.99
N PHE A 244 -26.78 11.65 26.18
CA PHE A 244 -25.76 12.65 25.92
C PHE A 244 -26.25 13.63 24.84
N LEU A 245 -26.25 14.93 25.17
CA LEU A 245 -26.54 16.03 24.23
C LEU A 245 -25.39 16.28 23.22
N HIS A 246 -24.29 15.52 23.30
CA HIS A 246 -23.05 15.76 22.58
C HIS A 246 -22.92 14.89 21.33
N LYS A 247 -22.37 15.46 20.24
CA LYS A 247 -22.06 14.69 19.02
C LYS A 247 -20.94 13.69 19.32
N LEU A 248 -21.19 12.40 19.05
CA LEU A 248 -20.25 11.30 19.23
C LEU A 248 -19.84 10.71 17.88
N VAL A 249 -18.55 10.56 17.63
CA VAL A 249 -18.04 10.03 16.36
C VAL A 249 -17.13 8.84 16.61
N LEU A 250 -17.39 7.75 15.88
CA LEU A 250 -16.46 6.63 15.75
C LEU A 250 -15.52 6.91 14.56
N GLY A 251 -14.23 7.08 14.84
CA GLY A 251 -13.16 7.19 13.84
C GLY A 251 -12.49 5.85 13.56
N ILE A 252 -12.24 5.53 12.28
CA ILE A 252 -11.56 4.31 11.82
C ILE A 252 -10.40 4.67 10.87
N GLU A 253 -9.19 4.24 11.21
CA GLU A 253 -7.93 4.50 10.49
C GLU A 253 -7.29 3.18 10.03
N THR A 254 -7.07 3.04 8.71
CA THR A 254 -6.41 1.88 8.07
C THR A 254 -5.65 2.29 6.80
N SER A 255 -5.06 3.48 6.75
CA SER A 255 -4.42 4.01 5.54
C SER A 255 -3.10 3.35 5.21
N CYS A 256 -2.35 2.87 6.22
CA CYS A 256 -1.02 2.30 6.03
C CYS A 256 -0.81 0.97 6.77
N ASP A 257 -0.23 1.01 7.97
CA ASP A 257 0.20 -0.14 8.77
C ASP A 257 -0.32 -0.13 10.22
N ASP A 258 -1.12 0.86 10.60
CA ASP A 258 -1.83 0.89 11.88
C ASP A 258 -3.34 0.65 11.66
N THR A 259 -3.91 -0.32 12.38
CA THR A 259 -5.37 -0.49 12.46
C THR A 259 -5.84 0.19 13.73
N ALA A 260 -6.55 1.30 13.63
CA ALA A 260 -6.96 2.06 14.81
C ALA A 260 -8.43 2.47 14.75
N ALA A 261 -9.07 2.51 15.92
CA ALA A 261 -10.42 3.02 16.09
C ALA A 261 -10.52 3.84 17.37
N ALA A 262 -11.36 4.87 17.38
CA ALA A 262 -11.65 5.65 18.59
C ALA A 262 -13.05 6.25 18.57
N VAL A 263 -13.65 6.40 19.75
CA VAL A 263 -14.90 7.15 19.97
C VAL A 263 -14.54 8.45 20.68
N VAL A 264 -14.87 9.57 20.04
CA VAL A 264 -14.57 10.90 20.56
C VAL A 264 -15.87 11.72 20.63
N ASP A 265 -16.01 12.53 21.68
CA ASP A 265 -17.11 13.48 21.82
C ASP A 265 -16.76 14.87 21.29
N GLU A 266 -17.77 15.72 21.08
CA GLU A 266 -17.52 17.06 20.55
C GLU A 266 -16.60 17.90 21.44
N THR A 267 -16.60 17.71 22.76
CA THR A 267 -15.72 18.48 23.65
C THR A 267 -14.25 18.10 23.53
N GLY A 268 -13.96 16.99 22.84
CA GLY A 268 -12.61 16.47 22.61
C GLY A 268 -12.23 15.35 23.57
N ASN A 269 -13.18 14.81 24.35
CA ASN A 269 -12.88 13.66 25.20
C ASN A 269 -12.79 12.39 24.36
N VAL A 270 -11.72 11.63 24.56
CA VAL A 270 -11.56 10.29 24.02
C VAL A 270 -12.26 9.32 24.97
N LEU A 271 -13.42 8.81 24.57
CA LEU A 271 -14.22 7.90 25.41
C LEU A 271 -13.67 6.47 25.34
N GLY A 272 -13.21 6.05 24.17
CA GLY A 272 -12.55 4.76 23.99
C GLY A 272 -11.67 4.78 22.76
N GLU A 273 -10.57 4.05 22.81
CA GLU A 273 -9.65 3.88 21.68
C GLU A 273 -9.02 2.50 21.71
N ALA A 274 -8.62 2.02 20.53
CA ALA A 274 -7.83 0.82 20.38
C ALA A 274 -6.96 0.94 19.13
N ILE A 275 -5.76 0.36 19.20
CA ILE A 275 -4.80 0.35 18.10
C ILE A 275 -4.08 -0.99 18.03
N HIS A 276 -3.92 -1.50 16.81
CA HIS A 276 -3.01 -2.60 16.49
C HIS A 276 -1.99 -2.09 15.49
N SER A 277 -0.75 -1.88 15.95
CA SER A 277 0.36 -1.45 15.10
C SER A 277 1.08 -2.65 14.50
N GLN A 278 1.35 -2.58 13.20
CA GLN A 278 2.09 -3.61 12.47
C GLN A 278 3.60 -3.32 12.41
N THR A 279 4.07 -2.31 13.16
CA THR A 279 5.48 -1.84 13.14
C THR A 279 6.46 -3.00 13.32
N GLU A 280 6.26 -3.90 14.28
CA GLU A 280 7.19 -5.01 14.54
C GLU A 280 7.27 -5.99 13.35
N VAL A 281 6.15 -6.24 12.68
CA VAL A 281 6.09 -7.12 11.51
C VAL A 281 6.89 -6.50 10.36
N HIS A 282 6.65 -5.22 10.08
CA HIS A 282 7.29 -4.53 8.96
C HIS A 282 8.76 -4.18 9.22
N LEU A 283 9.17 -4.03 10.49
CA LEU A 283 10.59 -3.91 10.86
C LEU A 283 11.37 -5.18 10.46
N LYS A 284 10.79 -6.37 10.68
CA LYS A 284 11.42 -7.65 10.30
C LYS A 284 11.53 -7.84 8.79
N THR A 285 10.59 -7.30 8.01
CA THR A 285 10.59 -7.37 6.53
C THR A 285 11.36 -6.25 5.85
N GLY A 286 11.90 -5.29 6.61
CA GLY A 286 12.62 -4.13 6.05
C GLY A 286 11.69 -3.09 5.43
N GLY A 287 10.45 -2.97 5.89
CA GLY A 287 9.48 -1.99 5.43
C GLY A 287 8.11 -2.59 5.17
N ILE A 288 7.15 -1.71 4.86
CA ILE A 288 5.75 -2.05 4.73
C ILE A 288 5.51 -2.87 3.46
N VAL A 289 5.00 -4.09 3.63
CA VAL A 289 4.59 -4.99 2.53
C VAL A 289 3.07 -4.90 2.35
N PRO A 290 2.53 -4.26 1.28
CA PRO A 290 1.11 -3.92 1.21
C PRO A 290 0.12 -5.10 1.33
N PRO A 291 0.37 -6.28 0.73
CA PRO A 291 -0.50 -7.44 0.95
C PRO A 291 -0.51 -7.94 2.40
N VAL A 292 0.64 -7.89 3.09
CA VAL A 292 0.73 -8.26 4.50
C VAL A 292 -0.03 -7.25 5.35
N ALA A 293 0.13 -5.95 5.08
CA ALA A 293 -0.60 -4.91 5.79
C ALA A 293 -2.11 -5.05 5.62
N GLN A 294 -2.58 -5.32 4.40
CA GLN A 294 -4.00 -5.61 4.14
C GLN A 294 -4.51 -6.79 4.96
N GLN A 295 -3.76 -7.89 5.01
CA GLN A 295 -4.17 -9.08 5.74
C GLN A 295 -4.29 -8.78 7.24
N LEU A 296 -3.30 -8.09 7.82
CA LEU A 296 -3.32 -7.69 9.23
C LEU A 296 -4.47 -6.74 9.55
N HIS A 297 -4.82 -5.80 8.65
CA HIS A 297 -6.02 -4.98 8.82
C HIS A 297 -7.30 -5.83 8.86
N ARG A 298 -7.45 -6.81 7.95
CA ARG A 298 -8.64 -7.68 7.92
C ARG A 298 -8.79 -8.50 9.19
N GLU A 299 -7.70 -9.03 9.70
CA GLU A 299 -7.67 -9.84 10.92
C GLU A 299 -8.00 -9.03 12.18
N ASN A 300 -7.65 -7.74 12.21
CA ASN A 300 -7.73 -6.93 13.43
C ASN A 300 -8.87 -5.91 13.46
N ILE A 301 -9.38 -5.45 12.31
CA ILE A 301 -10.31 -4.30 12.26
C ILE A 301 -11.57 -4.52 13.09
N GLN A 302 -12.15 -5.72 13.05
CA GLN A 302 -13.32 -6.04 13.85
C GLN A 302 -12.99 -5.93 15.34
N ARG A 303 -11.97 -6.67 15.82
CA ARG A 303 -11.55 -6.64 17.23
C ARG A 303 -11.26 -5.22 17.70
N ILE A 304 -10.55 -4.42 16.91
CA ILE A 304 -10.15 -3.05 17.27
C ILE A 304 -11.36 -2.11 17.39
N VAL A 305 -12.32 -2.18 16.46
CA VAL A 305 -13.54 -1.37 16.57
C VAL A 305 -14.39 -1.81 17.76
N GLN A 306 -14.47 -3.12 18.04
CA GLN A 306 -15.19 -3.65 19.20
C GLN A 306 -14.56 -3.19 20.52
N GLU A 307 -13.24 -3.24 20.62
CA GLU A 307 -12.48 -2.78 21.78
C GLU A 307 -12.68 -1.28 22.02
N ALA A 308 -12.62 -0.45 20.98
CA ALA A 308 -12.87 1.00 21.10
C ALA A 308 -14.31 1.31 21.58
N LEU A 309 -15.31 0.63 21.01
CA LEU A 309 -16.73 0.79 21.42
C LEU A 309 -16.96 0.30 22.85
N SER A 310 -16.45 -0.89 23.21
CA SER A 310 -16.62 -1.44 24.56
C SER A 310 -15.95 -0.58 25.64
N THR A 311 -14.73 -0.11 25.39
CA THR A 311 -14.01 0.82 26.27
C THR A 311 -14.78 2.13 26.44
N SER A 312 -15.39 2.64 25.36
CA SER A 312 -16.17 3.88 25.41
C SER A 312 -17.45 3.78 26.25
N LYS A 313 -17.97 2.56 26.46
CA LYS A 313 -19.28 2.30 27.09
C LYS A 313 -20.44 3.03 26.39
N VAL A 314 -20.24 3.49 25.16
CA VAL A 314 -21.24 4.14 24.31
C VAL A 314 -21.98 3.08 23.52
N SER A 315 -23.30 3.21 23.46
CA SER A 315 -24.12 2.39 22.59
C SER A 315 -23.89 2.76 21.12
N PRO A 316 -23.82 1.79 20.20
CA PRO A 316 -23.78 2.08 18.76
C PRO A 316 -24.93 2.99 18.28
N SER A 317 -26.08 2.97 18.97
CA SER A 317 -27.23 3.84 18.69
C SER A 317 -27.03 5.30 19.09
N GLU A 318 -26.06 5.62 19.94
CA GLU A 318 -25.74 6.98 20.39
C GLU A 318 -24.73 7.68 19.48
N LEU A 319 -24.03 6.92 18.62
CA LEU A 319 -23.13 7.49 17.63
C LEU A 319 -23.88 8.46 16.71
N SER A 320 -23.30 9.64 16.50
CA SER A 320 -23.80 10.64 15.55
C SER A 320 -23.31 10.38 14.13
N ALA A 321 -22.12 9.81 13.97
CA ALA A 321 -21.56 9.41 12.67
C ALA A 321 -20.43 8.38 12.80
N ILE A 322 -20.12 7.74 11.67
CA ILE A 322 -18.92 6.91 11.51
C ILE A 322 -17.99 7.63 10.53
N ALA A 323 -16.80 7.97 10.97
CA ALA A 323 -15.77 8.64 10.20
C ALA A 323 -14.65 7.67 9.85
N THR A 324 -14.26 7.59 8.58
CA THR A 324 -13.27 6.61 8.12
C THR A 324 -12.31 7.24 7.14
N THR A 325 -11.03 6.93 7.29
CA THR A 325 -10.01 7.33 6.32
C THR A 325 -10.25 6.67 4.98
N VAL A 326 -10.51 7.48 3.95
CA VAL A 326 -10.70 6.98 2.57
C VAL A 326 -9.60 7.45 1.62
N LYS A 327 -8.74 8.37 2.06
CA LYS A 327 -7.67 8.96 1.23
C LYS A 327 -6.67 9.81 2.01
N PRO A 328 -5.46 10.04 1.50
CA PRO A 328 -4.67 9.10 0.70
C PRO A 328 -4.23 7.89 1.55
N GLY A 329 -3.59 6.90 0.93
CA GLY A 329 -3.09 5.71 1.62
C GLY A 329 -2.84 4.52 0.69
N LEU A 330 -2.42 3.40 1.27
CA LEU A 330 -2.29 2.13 0.55
C LEU A 330 -3.67 1.64 0.11
N ALA A 331 -3.85 1.50 -1.20
CA ALA A 331 -5.13 1.10 -1.80
C ALA A 331 -5.74 -0.16 -1.14
N LEU A 332 -4.89 -1.16 -0.90
CA LEU A 332 -5.32 -2.43 -0.30
C LEU A 332 -5.76 -2.27 1.17
N SER A 333 -5.14 -1.37 1.92
CA SER A 333 -5.45 -1.08 3.32
C SER A 333 -6.71 -0.20 3.44
N LEU A 334 -6.81 0.88 2.64
CA LEU A 334 -7.99 1.75 2.58
C LEU A 334 -9.26 0.98 2.24
N GLY A 335 -9.17 0.01 1.32
CA GLY A 335 -10.29 -0.84 0.94
C GLY A 335 -10.85 -1.67 2.11
N VAL A 336 -10.02 -2.08 3.07
CA VAL A 336 -10.46 -2.82 4.26
C VAL A 336 -11.27 -1.91 5.18
N GLY A 337 -10.72 -0.75 5.54
CA GLY A 337 -11.39 0.23 6.39
C GLY A 337 -12.72 0.71 5.82
N LEU A 338 -12.73 1.08 4.53
CA LEU A 338 -13.95 1.51 3.86
C LEU A 338 -15.00 0.39 3.82
N SER A 339 -14.64 -0.81 3.39
CA SER A 339 -15.58 -1.94 3.29
C SER A 339 -16.21 -2.27 4.66
N PHE A 340 -15.41 -2.29 5.73
CA PHE A 340 -15.91 -2.55 7.07
C PHE A 340 -16.86 -1.44 7.54
N SER A 341 -16.46 -0.18 7.32
CA SER A 341 -17.24 0.98 7.79
C SER A 341 -18.59 1.10 7.08
N LEU A 342 -18.65 0.79 5.77
CA LEU A 342 -19.91 0.81 5.03
C LEU A 342 -20.90 -0.26 5.50
N GLN A 343 -20.40 -1.44 5.90
CA GLN A 343 -21.24 -2.47 6.52
C GLN A 343 -21.77 -2.00 7.87
N LEU A 344 -20.93 -1.35 8.68
CA LEU A 344 -21.34 -0.81 9.97
C LEU A 344 -22.38 0.32 9.82
N VAL A 345 -22.20 1.20 8.84
CA VAL A 345 -23.16 2.26 8.47
C VAL A 345 -24.50 1.66 8.06
N ASP A 346 -24.51 0.63 7.21
CA ASP A 346 -25.76 -0.02 6.77
C ASP A 346 -26.50 -0.68 7.95
N GLN A 347 -25.77 -1.23 8.91
CA GLN A 347 -26.36 -1.87 10.09
C GLN A 347 -26.88 -0.86 11.12
N LEU A 348 -26.08 0.15 11.45
CA LEU A 348 -26.41 1.12 12.50
C LEU A 348 -27.27 2.28 11.98
N LYS A 349 -27.44 2.39 10.66
CA LYS A 349 -28.13 3.49 9.97
C LYS A 349 -27.61 4.86 10.40
N LYS A 350 -26.29 4.97 10.54
CA LYS A 350 -25.60 6.20 10.92
C LYS A 350 -25.03 6.93 9.71
N PRO A 351 -24.98 8.27 9.71
CA PRO A 351 -24.25 9.01 8.70
C PRO A 351 -22.79 8.57 8.60
N PHE A 352 -22.26 8.57 7.37
CA PHE A 352 -20.88 8.27 7.07
C PHE A 352 -20.11 9.54 6.72
N ILE A 353 -18.89 9.68 7.23
CA ILE A 353 -18.01 10.82 6.94
C ILE A 353 -16.69 10.30 6.36
N PRO A 354 -16.46 10.46 5.04
CA PRO A 354 -15.17 10.14 4.44
C PRO A 354 -14.11 11.16 4.89
N ILE A 355 -13.01 10.66 5.45
CA ILE A 355 -11.93 11.48 6.00
C ILE A 355 -10.71 11.46 5.08
N HIS A 356 -10.11 12.65 4.92
CA HIS A 356 -8.80 12.81 4.33
C HIS A 356 -7.73 12.70 5.43
N HIS A 357 -6.88 11.68 5.36
CA HIS A 357 -5.85 11.34 6.34
C HIS A 357 -4.96 12.55 6.72
N MET A 358 -4.48 13.31 5.72
CA MET A 358 -3.64 14.49 6.00
C MET A 358 -4.44 15.67 6.60
N GLU A 359 -5.75 15.75 6.34
CA GLU A 359 -6.62 16.76 6.98
C GLU A 359 -6.79 16.42 8.47
N ALA A 360 -7.00 15.14 8.77
CA ALA A 360 -7.05 14.64 10.14
C ALA A 360 -5.77 14.99 10.91
N HIS A 361 -4.59 14.65 10.38
CA HIS A 361 -3.30 15.01 10.98
C HIS A 361 -3.12 16.51 11.21
N ALA A 362 -3.61 17.35 10.31
CA ALA A 362 -3.52 18.81 10.43
C ALA A 362 -4.42 19.37 11.53
N LEU A 363 -5.62 18.80 11.69
CA LEU A 363 -6.62 19.27 12.64
C LEU A 363 -6.50 18.63 14.02
N THR A 364 -5.71 17.58 14.20
CA THR A 364 -5.48 16.91 15.49
C THR A 364 -5.13 17.88 16.62
N ILE A 365 -4.34 18.93 16.35
CA ILE A 365 -3.97 19.89 17.39
C ILE A 365 -5.18 20.64 17.96
N ARG A 366 -6.25 20.80 17.18
CA ARG A 366 -7.48 21.48 17.61
C ARG A 366 -8.25 20.69 18.67
N LEU A 367 -7.96 19.40 18.82
CA LEU A 367 -8.46 18.56 19.92
C LEU A 367 -7.89 19.03 21.26
N LEU A 368 -6.66 19.55 21.26
CA LEU A 368 -5.89 19.86 22.47
C LEU A 368 -5.85 21.35 22.77
N ASN A 369 -5.88 22.17 21.72
CA ASN A 369 -5.73 23.60 21.80
C ASN A 369 -6.81 24.28 20.97
N LYS A 370 -7.34 25.40 21.48
CA LYS A 370 -8.19 26.27 20.67
C LYS A 370 -7.31 27.06 19.70
N VAL A 371 -7.08 26.48 18.52
CA VAL A 371 -6.40 27.15 17.40
C VAL A 371 -7.48 27.75 16.52
N GLU A 372 -7.36 29.00 16.09
CA GLU A 372 -8.30 29.61 15.14
C GLU A 372 -7.75 29.50 13.70
N PHE A 373 -8.64 29.48 12.72
CA PHE A 373 -8.23 29.60 11.31
C PHE A 373 -7.95 31.07 10.95
N PRO A 374 -7.02 31.37 10.02
CA PRO A 374 -6.10 30.43 9.38
C PRO A 374 -4.84 30.17 10.22
N PHE A 375 -4.27 28.97 10.08
CA PHE A 375 -2.96 28.62 10.66
C PHE A 375 -2.11 27.84 9.66
N LEU A 376 -0.79 27.80 9.87
CA LEU A 376 0.11 26.97 9.06
C LEU A 376 0.23 25.57 9.62
N VAL A 377 0.36 24.60 8.73
CA VAL A 377 0.69 23.22 9.10
C VAL A 377 1.89 22.71 8.31
N LEU A 378 2.82 22.08 9.02
CA LEU A 378 3.88 21.24 8.48
C LEU A 378 3.58 19.79 8.86
N LEU A 379 3.26 18.97 7.85
CA LEU A 379 3.02 17.53 8.05
C LEU A 379 4.25 16.76 7.60
N ILE A 380 4.93 16.13 8.56
CA ILE A 380 6.18 15.39 8.37
C ILE A 380 6.09 13.99 8.97
N SER A 381 5.95 12.97 8.11
CA SER A 381 5.81 11.56 8.49
C SER A 381 6.76 10.66 7.69
N GLY A 382 6.59 9.34 7.83
CA GLY A 382 7.29 8.34 7.01
C GLY A 382 6.94 8.43 5.53
N GLY A 383 5.69 8.78 5.19
CA GLY A 383 5.20 8.83 3.81
C GLY A 383 4.96 10.23 3.24
N HIS A 384 4.95 11.27 4.08
CA HIS A 384 4.56 12.61 3.66
C HIS A 384 5.49 13.70 4.20
N CYS A 385 5.69 14.74 3.40
CA CYS A 385 6.30 16.00 3.80
C CYS A 385 5.61 17.11 3.04
N LEU A 386 4.81 17.93 3.71
CA LEU A 386 4.11 19.04 3.07
C LEU A 386 3.92 20.23 4.01
N LEU A 387 3.84 21.41 3.41
CA LEU A 387 3.50 22.68 4.05
C LEU A 387 2.20 23.19 3.46
N ALA A 388 1.23 23.49 4.31
CA ALA A 388 -0.05 24.04 3.87
C ALA A 388 -0.54 25.15 4.81
N LEU A 389 -1.33 26.07 4.27
CA LEU A 389 -2.17 26.98 5.04
C LEU A 389 -3.54 26.33 5.22
N VAL A 390 -4.00 26.24 6.46
CA VAL A 390 -5.31 25.72 6.81
C VAL A 390 -6.25 26.90 7.02
N ARG A 391 -7.24 27.09 6.13
CA ARG A 391 -8.22 28.19 6.20
C ARG A 391 -9.56 27.74 6.78
N GLY A 392 -9.81 26.44 6.81
CA GLY A 392 -11.00 25.84 7.41
C GLY A 392 -10.85 24.32 7.50
N VAL A 393 -11.91 23.64 7.96
CA VAL A 393 -11.91 22.19 8.18
C VAL A 393 -11.55 21.40 6.91
N SER A 394 -12.01 21.84 5.74
CA SER A 394 -11.71 21.20 4.45
C SER A 394 -11.18 22.19 3.40
N ASP A 395 -10.64 23.33 3.84
CA ASP A 395 -10.07 24.37 2.98
C ASP A 395 -8.58 24.55 3.28
N PHE A 396 -7.75 24.05 2.36
CA PHE A 396 -6.30 24.02 2.48
C PHE A 396 -5.65 24.63 1.23
N LEU A 397 -4.61 25.42 1.43
CA LEU A 397 -3.72 25.87 0.36
C LEU A 397 -2.35 25.22 0.54
N LEU A 398 -1.96 24.36 -0.39
CA LEU A 398 -0.67 23.69 -0.37
C LEU A 398 0.42 24.65 -0.85
N LEU A 399 1.41 24.91 0.01
CA LEU A 399 2.51 25.84 -0.22
C LEU A 399 3.76 25.15 -0.76
N GLY A 400 3.93 23.87 -0.42
CA GLY A 400 5.04 23.05 -0.90
C GLY A 400 4.94 21.62 -0.40
N LYS A 401 5.56 20.69 -1.13
CA LYS A 401 5.56 19.26 -0.82
C LYS A 401 6.91 18.60 -1.14
N SER A 402 7.13 17.38 -0.68
CA SER A 402 8.27 16.60 -1.15
C SER A 402 8.13 16.31 -2.65
N LEU A 403 9.21 16.52 -3.38
CA LEU A 403 9.33 16.14 -4.79
C LEU A 403 9.76 14.67 -4.95
N ASP A 404 10.30 14.08 -3.88
CA ASP A 404 10.81 12.71 -3.86
C ASP A 404 10.34 11.94 -2.61
N ILE A 405 11.26 11.36 -1.82
CA ILE A 405 10.92 10.63 -0.60
C ILE A 405 10.57 11.59 0.54
N ALA A 406 9.88 11.10 1.57
CA ALA A 406 9.62 11.86 2.79
C ALA A 406 10.84 11.81 3.75
N PRO A 407 10.97 12.74 4.71
CA PRO A 407 12.10 12.75 5.64
C PRO A 407 12.11 11.50 6.52
N GLY A 408 10.94 10.95 6.90
CA GLY A 408 10.89 9.72 7.69
C GLY A 408 11.46 8.52 6.94
N ASP A 409 11.02 8.30 5.69
CA ASP A 409 11.58 7.25 4.82
C ASP A 409 13.09 7.43 4.59
N MET A 410 13.56 8.66 4.39
CA MET A 410 14.99 8.95 4.30
C MET A 410 15.74 8.56 5.59
N LEU A 411 15.22 8.95 6.77
CA LEU A 411 15.84 8.62 8.07
C LEU A 411 15.85 7.11 8.30
N ASP A 412 14.77 6.40 7.96
CA ASP A 412 14.68 4.95 8.10
C ASP A 412 15.65 4.20 7.17
N LYS A 413 15.82 4.68 5.93
CA LYS A 413 16.82 4.15 4.99
C LYS A 413 18.24 4.37 5.50
N VAL A 414 18.54 5.55 6.04
CA VAL A 414 19.87 5.85 6.60
C VAL A 414 20.14 5.01 7.85
N ALA A 415 19.17 4.89 8.77
CA ALA A 415 19.28 4.04 9.96
C ALA A 415 19.59 2.58 9.59
N ARG A 416 18.91 2.07 8.56
CA ARG A 416 19.15 0.73 8.03
C ARG A 416 20.52 0.59 7.38
N ARG A 417 20.97 1.59 6.62
CA ARG A 417 22.28 1.61 5.96
C ARG A 417 23.43 1.65 6.96
N LEU A 418 23.22 2.27 8.12
CA LEU A 418 24.11 2.29 9.28
C LEU A 418 23.99 1.03 10.15
N SER A 419 23.14 0.07 9.79
CA SER A 419 22.91 -1.17 10.53
C SER A 419 22.48 -0.95 11.98
N LEU A 420 21.74 0.13 12.27
CA LEU A 420 21.39 0.53 13.65
C LEU A 420 20.54 -0.51 14.39
N ILE A 421 19.83 -1.40 13.68
CA ILE A 421 19.11 -2.51 14.32
C ILE A 421 20.04 -3.48 15.06
N LYS A 422 21.32 -3.54 14.68
CA LYS A 422 22.35 -4.33 15.37
C LYS A 422 22.98 -3.58 16.53
N HIS A 423 22.73 -2.27 16.66
CA HIS A 423 23.26 -1.47 17.75
C HIS A 423 22.49 -1.81 19.03
N PRO A 424 23.17 -2.10 20.16
CA PRO A 424 22.54 -2.54 21.40
C PRO A 424 21.39 -1.63 21.84
N GLU A 425 21.62 -0.32 21.79
CA GLU A 425 20.64 0.68 22.22
C GLU A 425 19.51 0.97 21.20
N CYS A 426 19.65 0.58 19.93
CA CYS A 426 18.71 0.97 18.86
C CYS A 426 17.91 -0.20 18.27
N SER A 427 18.16 -1.43 18.71
CA SER A 427 17.58 -2.66 18.13
C SER A 427 16.05 -2.72 18.12
N THR A 428 15.40 -2.05 19.07
CA THR A 428 13.94 -1.99 19.21
C THR A 428 13.33 -0.65 18.75
N MET A 429 14.14 0.26 18.22
CA MET A 429 13.70 1.59 17.81
C MET A 429 13.38 1.65 16.32
N SER A 430 12.39 2.46 15.95
CA SER A 430 12.20 2.86 14.55
C SER A 430 13.41 3.65 14.05
N GLY A 431 13.66 3.66 12.73
CA GLY A 431 14.87 4.24 12.16
C GLY A 431 15.04 5.73 12.48
N GLY A 432 13.99 6.53 12.31
CA GLY A 432 13.99 7.94 12.72
C GLY A 432 14.32 8.16 14.21
N LYS A 433 13.80 7.31 15.11
CA LYS A 433 14.08 7.38 16.56
C LYS A 433 15.51 6.93 16.88
N ALA A 434 16.00 5.88 16.21
CA ALA A 434 17.37 5.40 16.35
C ALA A 434 18.38 6.46 15.91
N ILE A 435 18.12 7.18 14.80
CA ILE A 435 18.97 8.28 14.34
C ILE A 435 19.01 9.40 15.39
N GLU A 436 17.87 9.81 15.92
CA GLU A 436 17.83 10.85 16.96
C GLU A 436 18.56 10.43 18.24
N HIS A 437 18.39 9.19 18.67
CA HIS A 437 19.03 8.66 19.87
C HIS A 437 20.55 8.67 19.72
N LEU A 438 21.06 8.11 18.62
CA LEU A 438 22.50 8.00 18.36
C LEU A 438 23.14 9.37 18.06
N ALA A 439 22.40 10.28 17.43
CA ALA A 439 22.88 11.63 17.13
C ALA A 439 23.30 12.43 18.37
N LYS A 440 22.76 12.12 19.56
CA LYS A 440 23.16 12.77 20.83
C LYS A 440 24.63 12.52 21.18
N GLN A 441 25.20 11.42 20.71
CA GLN A 441 26.58 11.02 20.95
C GLN A 441 27.50 11.50 19.81
N GLY A 442 26.95 12.14 18.78
CA GLY A 442 27.65 12.52 17.56
C GLY A 442 27.98 14.01 17.45
N ASN A 443 29.01 14.32 16.67
CA ASN A 443 29.31 15.70 16.28
C ASN A 443 28.67 16.03 14.93
N LYS A 444 27.67 16.91 14.94
CA LYS A 444 26.95 17.39 13.74
C LYS A 444 27.83 18.10 12.70
N LEU A 445 29.01 18.57 13.09
CA LEU A 445 29.97 19.27 12.21
C LEU A 445 31.04 18.33 11.63
N HIS A 446 31.05 17.05 12.00
CA HIS A 446 32.06 16.10 11.53
C HIS A 446 31.91 15.82 10.02
N PHE A 447 30.68 15.81 9.51
CA PHE A 447 30.38 15.65 8.09
C PHE A 447 29.64 16.89 7.56
N ASP A 448 30.18 17.51 6.52
CA ASP A 448 29.59 18.70 5.89
C ASP A 448 28.58 18.30 4.79
N PHE A 449 27.40 17.87 5.22
CA PHE A 449 26.28 17.65 4.30
C PHE A 449 25.63 18.99 3.94
N LYS A 450 25.50 19.27 2.65
CA LYS A 450 24.81 20.47 2.17
C LYS A 450 23.29 20.22 2.14
N PRO A 451 22.47 21.08 2.79
CA PRO A 451 21.02 21.00 2.65
C PRO A 451 20.59 21.00 1.17
N PRO A 452 19.63 20.16 0.75
CA PRO A 452 19.16 20.11 -0.63
C PRO A 452 18.52 21.42 -1.10
N MET A 453 18.47 21.60 -2.43
CA MET A 453 17.70 22.65 -3.09
C MET A 453 18.01 24.09 -2.64
N GLN A 454 19.23 24.40 -2.17
CA GLN A 454 19.52 25.69 -1.50
C GLN A 454 19.17 26.95 -2.32
N ARG A 455 19.27 26.84 -3.65
CA ARG A 455 18.99 27.91 -4.62
C ARG A 455 17.50 28.04 -4.97
N ALA A 456 16.70 27.00 -4.73
CA ALA A 456 15.27 27.03 -5.01
C ALA A 456 14.54 27.95 -4.01
N LYS A 457 13.73 28.87 -4.54
CA LYS A 457 12.95 29.85 -3.76
C LYS A 457 11.48 29.45 -3.55
N ASN A 458 11.19 28.17 -3.63
CA ASN A 458 9.89 27.57 -3.32
C ASN A 458 9.88 26.94 -1.91
N CYS A 459 8.75 26.37 -1.50
CA CYS A 459 8.61 25.64 -0.24
C CYS A 459 8.65 24.11 -0.40
N ASP A 460 9.09 23.62 -1.55
CA ASP A 460 9.22 22.19 -1.82
C ASP A 460 10.44 21.56 -1.12
N PHE A 461 10.33 20.25 -0.88
CA PHE A 461 11.33 19.44 -0.21
C PHE A 461 11.91 18.38 -1.15
N SER A 462 13.11 17.89 -0.83
CA SER A 462 13.79 16.80 -1.53
C SER A 462 14.81 16.21 -0.57
N PHE A 463 14.84 14.89 -0.46
CA PHE A 463 15.68 14.15 0.48
C PHE A 463 16.47 13.01 -0.19
N THR A 464 16.08 12.57 -1.39
CA THR A 464 16.78 11.49 -2.12
C THR A 464 18.23 11.85 -2.44
N GLY A 465 18.49 13.10 -2.86
CA GLY A 465 19.86 13.56 -3.12
C GLY A 465 20.75 13.53 -1.88
N LEU A 466 20.20 13.93 -0.73
CA LEU A 466 20.89 13.86 0.56
C LEU A 466 21.17 12.40 0.96
N GLN A 467 20.17 11.53 0.82
CA GLN A 467 20.29 10.09 1.08
C GLN A 467 21.41 9.45 0.26
N HIS A 468 21.50 9.74 -1.04
CA HIS A 468 22.58 9.22 -1.88
C HIS A 468 23.98 9.70 -1.46
N VAL A 469 24.11 10.97 -1.04
CA VAL A 469 25.40 11.48 -0.54
C VAL A 469 25.80 10.75 0.74
N ILE A 470 24.85 10.52 1.65
CA ILE A 470 25.08 9.79 2.90
C ILE A 470 25.50 8.34 2.61
N ASP A 471 24.80 7.64 1.73
CA ASP A 471 25.13 6.26 1.34
C ASP A 471 26.54 6.13 0.78
N LYS A 472 26.99 7.12 -0.02
CA LYS A 472 28.36 7.16 -0.54
C LYS A 472 29.39 7.34 0.57
N ILE A 473 29.13 8.24 1.54
CA ILE A 473 30.02 8.42 2.70
C ILE A 473 30.07 7.14 3.54
N ILE A 474 28.94 6.50 3.82
CA ILE A 474 28.89 5.24 4.57
C ILE A 474 29.73 4.18 3.84
N THR A 475 29.55 4.03 2.53
CA THR A 475 30.30 3.06 1.73
C THR A 475 31.81 3.35 1.73
N GLN A 476 32.20 4.62 1.72
CA GLN A 476 33.60 5.02 1.82
C GLN A 476 34.18 4.69 3.20
N LYS A 477 33.44 4.99 4.28
CA LYS A 477 33.87 4.69 5.66
C LYS A 477 33.96 3.19 5.94
N GLU A 478 33.05 2.39 5.38
CA GLU A 478 33.13 0.93 5.46
C GLU A 478 34.44 0.40 4.85
N LYS A 479 34.86 0.96 3.70
CA LYS A 479 36.14 0.59 3.07
C LYS A 479 37.34 1.03 3.90
N GLU A 480 37.30 2.24 4.47
CA GLU A 480 38.38 2.77 5.31
C GLU A 480 38.56 1.98 6.61
N GLU A 481 37.46 1.55 7.23
CA GLU A 481 37.47 0.72 8.45
C GLU A 481 37.65 -0.78 8.14
N GLY A 482 37.65 -1.19 6.87
CA GLY A 482 37.78 -2.59 6.45
C GLY A 482 36.58 -3.46 6.84
N ILE A 483 35.42 -2.87 7.12
CA ILE A 483 34.21 -3.58 7.55
C ILE A 483 33.28 -3.91 6.38
N GLN A 484 32.53 -5.00 6.52
CA GLN A 484 31.53 -5.39 5.53
C GLN A 484 30.19 -4.68 5.77
N LYS A 485 29.42 -4.50 4.70
CA LYS A 485 28.05 -3.98 4.77
C LYS A 485 27.23 -4.80 5.76
N GLY A 486 26.54 -4.12 6.66
CA GLY A 486 25.77 -4.77 7.73
C GLY A 486 26.49 -4.80 9.08
N GLN A 487 27.72 -4.30 9.18
CA GLN A 487 28.39 -4.04 10.46
C GLN A 487 28.16 -2.57 10.88
N ILE A 488 28.35 -2.29 12.18
CA ILE A 488 28.19 -0.95 12.73
C ILE A 488 29.50 -0.18 12.49
N LEU A 489 29.38 1.01 11.90
CA LEU A 489 30.50 1.93 11.70
C LEU A 489 30.88 2.63 13.00
N SER A 490 32.18 2.84 13.22
CA SER A 490 32.67 3.66 14.33
C SER A 490 32.13 5.10 14.29
N SER A 491 31.95 5.64 13.07
CA SER A 491 31.46 6.99 12.81
C SER A 491 29.93 7.11 12.76
N ALA A 492 29.18 6.05 13.08
CA ALA A 492 27.71 6.02 12.94
C ALA A 492 27.01 7.16 13.69
N ALA A 493 27.46 7.49 14.91
CA ALA A 493 26.89 8.59 15.69
C ALA A 493 27.11 9.96 15.04
N HIS A 494 28.32 10.19 14.50
CA HIS A 494 28.64 11.43 13.78
C HIS A 494 27.82 11.57 12.50
N ILE A 495 27.63 10.47 11.75
CA ILE A 495 26.76 10.45 10.57
C ILE A 495 25.32 10.76 10.99
N ALA A 496 24.77 10.07 12.00
CA ALA A 496 23.42 10.31 12.50
C ALA A 496 23.19 11.78 12.90
N ALA A 497 24.14 12.39 13.63
CA ALA A 497 24.08 13.80 14.02
C ALA A 497 24.10 14.76 12.84
N ALA A 498 24.99 14.55 11.86
CA ALA A 498 25.08 15.40 10.67
C ALA A 498 23.83 15.26 9.77
N VAL A 499 23.28 14.05 9.64
CA VAL A 499 22.05 13.78 8.88
C VAL A 499 20.85 14.46 9.53
N GLN A 500 20.67 14.32 10.84
CA GLN A 500 19.59 14.96 11.59
C GLN A 500 19.69 16.48 11.47
N HIS A 501 20.89 17.05 11.64
CA HIS A 501 21.11 18.48 11.54
C HIS A 501 20.79 19.04 10.15
N THR A 502 21.22 18.36 9.10
CA THR A 502 21.01 18.80 7.71
C THR A 502 19.53 18.72 7.33
N THR A 503 18.86 17.66 7.76
CA THR A 503 17.40 17.47 7.58
C THR A 503 16.63 18.57 8.29
N ALA A 504 16.96 18.86 9.55
CA ALA A 504 16.34 19.93 10.32
C ALA A 504 16.55 21.31 9.69
N CYS A 505 17.77 21.61 9.23
CA CYS A 505 18.09 22.87 8.53
C CYS A 505 17.28 23.04 7.24
N HIS A 506 17.15 21.97 6.45
CA HIS A 506 16.37 22.00 5.21
C HIS A 506 14.89 22.26 5.50
N ILE A 507 14.31 21.51 6.44
CA ILE A 507 12.92 21.68 6.85
C ILE A 507 12.67 23.11 7.35
N ALA A 508 13.48 23.56 8.30
CA ALA A 508 13.37 24.89 8.90
C ALA A 508 13.45 26.01 7.84
N LYS A 509 14.33 25.90 6.84
CA LYS A 509 14.46 26.91 5.78
C LYS A 509 13.19 26.99 4.90
N ARG A 510 12.55 25.87 4.59
CA ARG A 510 11.30 25.84 3.79
C ARG A 510 10.13 26.38 4.58
N THR A 511 10.03 25.98 5.85
CA THR A 511 8.98 26.46 6.77
C THR A 511 9.10 27.96 7.00
N HIS A 512 10.32 28.48 7.23
CA HIS A 512 10.55 29.92 7.37
C HIS A 512 10.06 30.68 6.14
N ARG A 513 10.36 30.19 4.92
CA ARG A 513 9.85 30.82 3.70
C ARG A 513 8.33 30.81 3.61
N ALA A 514 7.68 29.71 3.99
CA ALA A 514 6.22 29.62 3.97
C ALA A 514 5.58 30.64 4.92
N ILE A 515 6.14 30.81 6.12
CA ILE A 515 5.70 31.84 7.08
C ILE A 515 5.82 33.23 6.47
N LEU A 516 6.98 33.56 5.91
CA LEU A 516 7.20 34.87 5.28
C LEU A 516 6.27 35.11 4.09
N PHE A 517 6.03 34.08 3.26
CA PHE A 517 5.09 34.16 2.14
C PHE A 517 3.68 34.49 2.61
N CYS A 518 3.18 33.75 3.59
CA CYS A 518 1.83 33.96 4.09
C CYS A 518 1.68 35.31 4.80
N LYS A 519 2.70 35.76 5.55
CA LYS A 519 2.68 37.11 6.15
C LYS A 519 2.74 38.21 5.09
N GLN A 520 3.55 38.07 4.05
CA GLN A 520 3.63 39.07 2.98
C GLN A 520 2.34 39.17 2.15
N ARG A 521 1.55 38.09 2.07
CA ARG A 521 0.27 38.03 1.35
C ARG A 521 -0.95 38.27 2.26
N ASP A 522 -0.73 38.68 3.51
CA ASP A 522 -1.79 38.87 4.53
C ASP A 522 -2.70 37.64 4.71
N LEU A 523 -2.14 36.44 4.49
CA LEU A 523 -2.83 35.15 4.69
C LEU A 523 -2.71 34.65 6.14
N LEU A 524 -1.86 35.27 6.95
CA LEU A 524 -1.63 34.94 8.36
C LEU A 524 -1.49 36.21 9.20
N SER A 525 -1.84 36.10 10.47
CA SER A 525 -1.62 37.16 11.45
C SER A 525 -0.15 37.58 11.53
N GLN A 526 0.09 38.89 11.59
CA GLN A 526 1.44 39.43 11.70
C GLN A 526 2.06 39.17 13.09
N SER A 527 1.26 39.11 14.15
CA SER A 527 1.75 39.07 15.55
C SER A 527 1.41 37.81 16.34
N ASN A 528 0.48 36.96 15.89
CA ASN A 528 0.04 35.75 16.61
C ASN A 528 -0.22 34.55 15.67
N ALA A 529 0.56 34.41 14.59
CA ALA A 529 0.40 33.28 13.67
C ALA A 529 0.81 31.96 14.35
N VAL A 530 0.05 30.90 14.09
CA VAL A 530 0.32 29.56 14.62
C VAL A 530 0.93 28.69 13.53
N LEU A 531 2.03 28.02 13.86
CA LEU A 531 2.59 26.91 13.08
C LEU A 531 2.32 25.61 13.83
N VAL A 532 1.55 24.74 13.21
CA VAL A 532 1.27 23.38 13.68
C VAL A 532 2.24 22.42 13.01
N VAL A 533 2.86 21.52 13.77
CA VAL A 533 3.74 20.48 13.23
C VAL A 533 3.27 19.12 13.69
N SER A 534 2.91 18.25 12.73
CA SER A 534 2.32 16.93 13.00
C SER A 534 2.93 15.86 12.10
N GLY A 535 2.64 14.59 12.37
CA GLY A 535 3.22 13.41 11.74
C GLY A 535 4.37 12.79 12.55
N GLY A 536 4.71 11.52 12.27
CA GLY A 536 5.70 10.77 13.07
C GLY A 536 7.08 11.42 13.20
N VAL A 537 7.57 12.11 12.17
CA VAL A 537 8.88 12.82 12.21
C VAL A 537 8.78 14.08 13.07
N ALA A 538 7.59 14.63 13.25
CA ALA A 538 7.36 15.74 14.18
C ALA A 538 7.70 15.35 15.62
N SER A 539 7.77 14.06 15.99
CA SER A 539 8.21 13.63 17.33
C SER A 539 9.71 13.80 17.59
N ASN A 540 10.51 14.11 16.55
CA ASN A 540 11.93 14.37 16.69
C ASN A 540 12.19 15.73 17.36
N LEU A 541 12.73 15.71 18.58
CA LEU A 541 12.95 16.90 19.40
C LEU A 541 13.99 17.83 18.80
N TYR A 542 14.99 17.31 18.09
CA TYR A 542 15.96 18.16 17.40
C TYR A 542 15.31 18.98 16.27
N ILE A 543 14.42 18.35 15.48
CA ILE A 543 13.67 19.04 14.44
C ILE A 543 12.71 20.06 15.06
N ARG A 544 12.03 19.72 16.17
CA ARG A 544 11.19 20.68 16.92
C ARG A 544 11.99 21.91 17.35
N LYS A 545 13.16 21.73 17.98
CA LYS A 545 14.05 22.84 18.38
C LYS A 545 14.49 23.70 17.19
N ALA A 546 14.76 23.09 16.03
CA ALA A 546 15.08 23.86 14.82
C ALA A 546 13.91 24.73 14.35
N LEU A 547 12.68 24.22 14.47
CA LEU A 547 11.47 24.96 14.12
C LEU A 547 11.13 26.04 15.16
N GLU A 548 11.42 25.81 16.45
CA GLU A 548 11.29 26.82 17.50
C GLU A 548 12.15 28.05 17.21
N ILE A 549 13.38 27.86 16.72
CA ILE A 549 14.24 28.98 16.29
C ILE A 549 13.58 29.78 15.16
N VAL A 550 12.93 29.11 14.21
CA VAL A 550 12.22 29.76 13.11
C VAL A 550 10.99 30.51 13.61
N THR A 551 10.17 29.89 14.46
CA THR A 551 8.94 30.51 14.96
C THR A 551 9.24 31.69 15.87
N ASN A 552 10.28 31.61 16.71
CA ASN A 552 10.74 32.74 17.51
C ASN A 552 11.21 33.91 16.64
N ALA A 553 11.99 33.64 15.59
CA ALA A 553 12.46 34.68 14.66
C ALA A 553 11.32 35.30 13.83
N THR A 554 10.19 34.62 13.70
CA THR A 554 9.05 35.07 12.88
C THR A 554 7.83 35.47 13.70
N GLN A 555 7.91 35.52 15.03
CA GLN A 555 6.77 35.81 15.91
C GLN A 555 5.57 34.88 15.63
N CYS A 556 5.86 33.58 15.55
CA CYS A 556 4.86 32.53 15.44
C CYS A 556 4.86 31.66 16.71
N THR A 557 3.71 31.10 17.05
CA THR A 557 3.61 30.07 18.08
C THR A 557 3.76 28.70 17.43
N LEU A 558 4.72 27.89 17.91
CA LEU A 558 4.85 26.50 17.51
C LEU A 558 3.93 25.64 18.37
N LEU A 559 3.03 24.88 17.73
CA LEU A 559 2.21 23.87 18.37
C LEU A 559 2.47 22.50 17.75
N CYS A 560 2.73 21.51 18.58
CA CYS A 560 2.93 20.13 18.15
C CYS A 560 2.04 19.22 19.00
N PRO A 561 1.25 18.31 18.40
CA PRO A 561 0.58 17.28 19.18
C PRO A 561 1.60 16.47 20.00
N PRO A 562 1.16 15.85 21.11
CA PRO A 562 1.98 14.91 21.84
C PRO A 562 2.31 13.72 20.91
N PRO A 563 3.48 13.07 21.07
CA PRO A 563 3.92 12.01 20.16
C PRO A 563 2.88 10.92 19.88
N ARG A 564 2.05 10.57 20.86
CA ARG A 564 0.95 9.60 20.76
C ARG A 564 -0.09 9.98 19.69
N LEU A 565 -0.31 11.27 19.47
CA LEU A 565 -1.27 11.81 18.52
C LEU A 565 -0.62 12.27 17.19
N CYS A 566 0.72 12.16 17.08
CA CYS A 566 1.45 12.46 15.85
C CYS A 566 1.51 11.26 14.88
N THR A 567 1.40 10.04 15.40
CA THR A 567 1.32 8.80 14.60
C THR A 567 -0.12 8.51 14.22
N ASP A 568 -0.34 7.58 13.29
CA ASP A 568 -1.68 7.26 12.80
C ASP A 568 -2.53 6.64 13.90
N ASN A 569 -3.73 7.17 14.11
CA ASN A 569 -4.62 6.75 15.19
C ASN A 569 -6.10 7.01 14.87
N GLY A 570 -7.01 6.34 15.57
CA GLY A 570 -8.46 6.52 15.38
C GLY A 570 -8.97 7.87 15.91
N ILE A 571 -8.27 8.48 16.87
CA ILE A 571 -8.68 9.74 17.52
C ILE A 571 -8.68 10.88 16.49
N MET A 572 -7.63 11.02 15.68
CA MET A 572 -7.55 12.08 14.67
C MET A 572 -8.68 11.97 13.63
N ILE A 573 -9.09 10.75 13.30
CA ILE A 573 -10.17 10.48 12.35
C ILE A 573 -11.52 10.83 12.95
N ALA A 574 -11.74 10.42 14.20
CA ALA A 574 -12.96 10.76 14.94
C ALA A 574 -13.08 12.28 15.12
N TRP A 575 -11.98 12.94 15.49
CA TRP A 575 -11.92 14.39 15.68
C TRP A 575 -12.16 15.17 14.39
N ASN A 576 -11.56 14.76 13.27
CA ASN A 576 -11.87 15.41 11.99
C ASN A 576 -13.34 15.17 11.58
N GLY A 577 -13.90 14.01 11.91
CA GLY A 577 -15.34 13.75 11.80
C GLY A 577 -16.19 14.72 12.62
N ILE A 578 -15.82 15.01 13.86
CA ILE A 578 -16.48 16.02 14.71
C ILE A 578 -16.40 17.42 14.08
N GLU A 579 -15.21 17.85 13.65
CA GLU A 579 -15.01 19.16 13.02
C GLU A 579 -15.87 19.29 11.75
N ARG A 580 -16.00 18.21 10.96
CA ARG A 580 -16.89 18.14 9.79
C ARG A 580 -18.37 18.17 10.17
N LEU A 581 -18.78 17.47 11.24
CA LEU A 581 -20.15 17.56 11.77
C LEU A 581 -20.51 18.95 12.29
N ARG A 582 -19.54 19.70 12.83
CA ARG A 582 -19.74 21.10 13.26
C ARG A 582 -19.90 22.04 12.09
N ALA A 583 -19.09 21.84 11.06
CA ALA A 583 -19.14 22.64 9.84
C ALA A 583 -20.29 22.25 8.88
N GLY A 584 -20.95 21.11 9.10
CA GLY A 584 -21.97 20.59 8.19
C GLY A 584 -21.41 20.08 6.87
N LEU A 585 -20.16 19.60 6.85
CA LEU A 585 -19.41 19.27 5.64
C LEU A 585 -19.22 17.75 5.48
N GLY A 586 -19.51 17.22 4.28
CA GLY A 586 -19.17 15.84 3.92
C GLY A 586 -19.89 14.77 4.73
N ILE A 587 -21.11 15.06 5.20
CA ILE A 587 -21.97 14.12 5.93
C ILE A 587 -22.82 13.36 4.91
N LEU A 588 -22.59 12.07 4.77
CA LEU A 588 -23.25 11.23 3.77
C LEU A 588 -24.29 10.33 4.43
N HIS A 589 -25.54 10.44 3.99
CA HIS A 589 -26.64 9.55 4.40
C HIS A 589 -26.86 8.38 3.44
N ASN A 590 -26.45 8.53 2.18
CA ASN A 590 -26.36 7.45 1.20
C ASN A 590 -24.88 7.14 0.94
N THR A 591 -24.51 5.87 1.02
CA THR A 591 -23.14 5.38 0.83
C THR A 591 -22.89 4.73 -0.53
N GLU A 592 -23.88 4.72 -1.41
CA GLU A 592 -23.74 4.22 -2.77
C GLU A 592 -22.64 4.98 -3.53
N GLY A 593 -21.77 4.23 -4.20
CA GLY A 593 -20.73 4.80 -5.06
C GLY A 593 -19.51 5.38 -4.33
N ILE A 594 -19.45 5.34 -2.99
CA ILE A 594 -18.25 5.79 -2.25
C ILE A 594 -17.05 4.91 -2.61
N ARG A 595 -15.92 5.57 -2.93
CA ARG A 595 -14.65 4.93 -3.27
C ARG A 595 -13.53 5.53 -2.43
N TYR A 596 -12.48 4.74 -2.21
CA TYR A 596 -11.24 5.25 -1.64
C TYR A 596 -10.33 5.80 -2.74
N GLU A 597 -9.50 6.78 -2.40
CA GLU A 597 -8.55 7.43 -3.31
C GLU A 597 -7.12 7.26 -2.76
N PRO A 598 -6.33 6.30 -3.27
CA PRO A 598 -4.99 6.03 -2.74
C PRO A 598 -4.04 7.24 -2.85
N LYS A 599 -4.25 8.05 -3.89
CA LYS A 599 -3.53 9.31 -4.12
C LYS A 599 -4.56 10.43 -4.16
N CYS A 600 -4.51 11.31 -3.18
CA CYS A 600 -5.32 12.51 -3.12
C CYS A 600 -4.45 13.64 -2.58
N PRO A 601 -4.24 14.74 -3.34
CA PRO A 601 -3.50 15.89 -2.85
C PRO A 601 -4.31 16.63 -1.77
N LEU A 602 -3.60 17.24 -0.83
CA LEU A 602 -4.22 18.09 0.20
C LEU A 602 -4.45 19.49 -0.36
N GLY A 603 -5.72 19.88 -0.52
CA GLY A 603 -6.10 21.25 -0.86
C GLY A 603 -5.73 21.71 -2.27
N VAL A 604 -5.80 23.02 -2.49
CA VAL A 604 -5.41 23.67 -3.74
C VAL A 604 -3.91 23.95 -3.74
N ASP A 605 -3.20 23.52 -4.79
CA ASP A 605 -1.76 23.69 -4.91
C ASP A 605 -1.40 25.10 -5.42
N ILE A 606 -0.83 25.93 -4.54
CA ILE A 606 -0.32 27.28 -4.85
C ILE A 606 1.21 27.36 -4.75
N SER A 607 1.91 26.22 -4.73
CA SER A 607 3.38 26.16 -4.60
C SER A 607 4.12 26.94 -5.69
N LYS A 608 3.50 27.05 -6.88
CA LYS A 608 4.03 27.86 -7.99
C LYS A 608 4.06 29.35 -7.63
N GLU A 609 2.99 29.89 -7.06
CA GLU A 609 2.92 31.29 -6.61
C GLU A 609 3.95 31.59 -5.53
N VAL A 610 4.19 30.63 -4.63
CA VAL A 610 5.24 30.72 -3.60
C VAL A 610 6.62 30.84 -4.25
N GLY A 611 6.89 30.05 -5.29
CA GLY A 611 8.13 30.10 -6.07
C GLY A 611 8.31 31.42 -6.81
N GLU A 612 7.24 31.94 -7.43
CA GLU A 612 7.22 33.20 -8.17
C GLU A 612 7.42 34.42 -7.26
N ALA A 613 6.92 34.38 -6.02
CA ALA A 613 7.18 35.42 -5.02
C ALA A 613 8.67 35.56 -4.66
N ALA A 614 9.49 34.53 -4.95
CA ALA A 614 10.94 34.59 -4.87
C ALA A 614 11.51 35.07 -3.51
N ILE A 615 10.82 34.72 -2.43
CA ILE A 615 11.12 35.21 -1.08
C ILE A 615 12.49 34.72 -0.60
N LYS A 616 13.33 35.69 -0.22
CA LYS A 616 14.64 35.47 0.37
C LYS A 616 14.49 35.30 1.88
N VAL A 617 14.95 34.15 2.38
CA VAL A 617 14.89 33.82 3.81
C VAL A 617 16.12 34.40 4.52
N PRO A 618 15.95 35.17 5.62
CA PRO A 618 17.07 35.61 6.45
C PRO A 618 17.90 34.44 6.99
N ARG A 619 19.22 34.63 7.13
CA ARG A 619 20.08 33.59 7.71
C ARG A 619 19.80 33.45 9.21
N LEU A 620 19.33 32.28 9.62
CA LEU A 620 19.20 31.91 11.03
C LEU A 620 20.34 30.94 11.41
N LYS A 621 21.01 31.22 12.53
CA LYS A 621 22.01 30.30 13.09
C LYS A 621 21.29 29.20 13.88
N MET A 622 21.37 27.96 13.41
CA MET A 622 20.79 26.79 14.08
C MET A 622 21.66 26.32 15.25
N LYS A 623 21.68 27.13 16.33
CA LYS A 623 22.36 26.78 17.59
C LYS A 623 21.45 25.87 18.43
N ILE A 624 21.37 24.61 18.02
CA ILE A 624 20.61 23.52 18.68
C ILE A 624 21.55 22.65 19.49
#